data_AF-W2DSQ3-F1
#
_entry.id   AF-W2DSQ3-F1
#
_cell.length_a   1.000
_cell.length_b   1.000
_cell.length_c   1.000
_cell.angle_alpha   90.00
_cell.angle_beta   90.00
_cell.angle_gamma   90.00
#
_symmetry.space_group_name_H-M   'P 1'
#
loop_
_entity.id
_entity.type
_entity.pdbx_description
1 polymer ?
#
loop_
_entity_poly.entity_id
_entity_poly.type
_entity_poly.pdbx_seq_one_letter_code
_entity_poly.pdbx_strand_id
1 'polypeptide(L)'
;MPIDSSRYYNASTQNFHSYANKYQDIAPTSQSTTGSWTSHPSGSSYAAKDYPKLPNTKERDLDAELHLAGWATNPRTRTATVTNVKKPEDLNIAKTPNTITKFVVTRDGQMAIANISKDVAPKMISHPATAELGVGAGQSNNIVSAGYLKQTMTGRTHLSNTSGHYLPTKENMRPAQDYLEKIGVKSTKSQLGVF
;
A
#
# COMPACT_ATOMS: atom_id res chain seq x y z
N MET A 1 -49.16 24.75 -1.42
CA MET A 1 -48.56 25.98 -2.02
C MET A 1 -49.63 27.06 -1.97
N PRO A 2 -49.36 28.34 -1.63
CA PRO A 2 -48.16 29.11 -1.99
C PRO A 2 -47.48 29.90 -0.84
N ILE A 3 -46.33 30.48 -1.18
CA ILE A 3 -45.43 31.37 -0.42
C ILE A 3 -45.87 32.83 -0.62
N ASP A 4 -45.69 33.70 0.38
CA ASP A 4 -44.84 34.91 0.31
C ASP A 4 -45.18 35.91 1.43
N SER A 5 -44.14 36.35 2.16
CA SER A 5 -44.00 37.74 2.61
C SER A 5 -42.54 37.99 2.96
N SER A 6 -41.77 38.30 1.91
CA SER A 6 -40.80 39.41 1.90
C SER A 6 -40.78 40.30 3.16
N ARG A 7 -39.57 40.50 3.71
CA ARG A 7 -39.02 41.75 4.29
C ARG A 7 -38.09 41.46 5.47
N TYR A 8 -36.83 41.22 5.18
CA TYR A 8 -35.74 41.92 5.87
C TYR A 8 -34.67 42.25 4.83
N TYR A 9 -34.72 43.51 4.39
CA TYR A 9 -33.78 44.15 3.47
C TYR A 9 -32.71 44.90 4.28
N ASN A 10 -31.50 44.96 3.71
CA ASN A 10 -30.46 46.01 3.82
C ASN A 10 -29.62 46.11 5.13
N ALA A 11 -28.31 46.40 5.10
CA ALA A 11 -27.35 46.63 4.01
C ALA A 11 -25.88 46.66 4.53
N SER A 12 -24.95 46.40 3.60
CA SER A 12 -23.61 47.01 3.34
C SER A 12 -22.53 47.18 4.45
N THR A 13 -21.34 46.61 4.24
CA THR A 13 -20.07 47.25 3.76
C THR A 13 -18.88 46.28 3.98
N GLN A 14 -18.23 45.78 2.91
CA GLN A 14 -16.90 46.20 2.42
C GLN A 14 -15.74 46.00 3.42
N ASN A 15 -14.89 44.99 3.20
CA ASN A 15 -13.45 45.19 3.12
C ASN A 15 -12.71 44.03 2.43
N PHE A 16 -11.92 44.42 1.43
CA PHE A 16 -10.99 43.61 0.66
C PHE A 16 -9.72 43.35 1.46
N HIS A 17 -9.13 42.16 1.33
CA HIS A 17 -7.67 42.04 1.15
C HIS A 17 -7.33 40.78 0.34
N SER A 18 -6.80 41.04 -0.85
CA SER A 18 -6.17 40.09 -1.75
C SER A 18 -4.77 39.75 -1.25
N TYR A 19 -4.36 38.48 -1.37
CA TYR A 19 -2.97 38.15 -1.67
C TYR A 19 -2.95 37.09 -2.77
N ALA A 20 -2.42 37.53 -3.91
CA ALA A 20 -2.05 36.71 -5.04
C ALA A 20 -0.74 35.97 -4.73
N ASN A 21 -0.59 34.75 -5.23
CA ASN A 21 0.68 34.32 -5.79
C ASN A 21 0.45 33.72 -7.17
N LYS A 22 1.10 34.38 -8.13
CA LYS A 22 1.13 34.09 -9.55
C LYS A 22 1.90 32.79 -9.78
N TYR A 23 1.32 31.86 -10.53
CA TYR A 23 2.10 31.06 -11.47
C TYR A 23 1.42 31.12 -12.83
N GLN A 24 2.12 31.79 -13.74
CA GLN A 24 1.83 31.86 -15.16
C GLN A 24 2.00 30.49 -15.80
N ASP A 25 1.25 30.30 -16.89
CA ASP A 25 1.36 29.24 -17.88
C ASP A 25 2.77 28.68 -18.08
N ILE A 26 2.92 27.38 -17.83
CA ILE A 26 3.72 26.51 -18.69
C ILE A 26 2.95 25.19 -18.78
N ALA A 27 2.24 24.98 -19.88
CA ALA A 27 1.83 23.63 -20.27
C ALA A 27 3.08 22.86 -20.75
N PRO A 28 3.39 21.67 -20.22
CA PRO A 28 4.24 20.74 -20.91
C PRO A 28 3.36 19.78 -21.71
N THR A 29 3.58 19.78 -23.00
CA THR A 29 3.14 18.80 -23.99
C THR A 29 3.14 17.38 -23.47
N SER A 30 2.02 16.70 -23.66
CA SER A 30 1.81 15.27 -23.42
C SER A 30 2.76 14.43 -24.28
N GLN A 31 3.87 13.97 -23.68
CA GLN A 31 4.60 12.80 -24.15
C GLN A 31 4.24 11.60 -23.27
N SER A 32 3.51 10.66 -23.86
CA SER A 32 3.23 9.35 -23.31
C SER A 32 4.53 8.56 -23.18
N THR A 33 5.04 8.42 -21.95
CA THR A 33 6.06 7.42 -21.63
C THR A 33 5.53 6.47 -20.58
N THR A 34 5.16 5.27 -21.03
CA THR A 34 4.92 4.07 -20.24
C THR A 34 6.22 3.68 -19.53
N GLY A 35 6.53 4.34 -18.42
CA GLY A 35 7.80 4.20 -17.69
C GLY A 35 7.80 3.02 -16.73
N SER A 36 8.27 1.85 -17.18
CA SER A 36 8.74 0.79 -16.29
C SER A 36 10.07 1.23 -15.67
N TRP A 37 10.05 1.60 -14.39
CA TRP A 37 11.23 2.10 -13.68
C TRP A 37 12.14 0.94 -13.27
N THR A 38 13.22 0.72 -14.02
CA THR A 38 14.30 -0.19 -13.64
C THR A 38 15.30 0.56 -12.77
N SER A 39 15.35 0.27 -11.47
CA SER A 39 16.43 0.71 -10.60
C SER A 39 17.67 -0.16 -10.85
N HIS A 40 18.78 0.46 -11.25
CA HIS A 40 20.09 -0.17 -11.36
C HIS A 40 20.56 -0.70 -9.99
N PRO A 41 21.26 -1.84 -9.93
CA PRO A 41 21.79 -2.40 -8.69
C PRO A 41 23.02 -1.59 -8.25
N SER A 42 22.93 -0.87 -7.13
CA SER A 42 24.13 -0.35 -6.45
C SER A 42 24.71 -1.46 -5.58
N GLY A 43 25.96 -1.82 -5.83
CA GLY A 43 26.64 -2.96 -5.22
C GLY A 43 26.77 -2.93 -3.69
N SER A 44 26.91 -4.15 -3.16
CA SER A 44 27.66 -4.60 -1.99
C SER A 44 27.83 -3.64 -0.80
N SER A 45 26.91 -3.74 0.17
CA SER A 45 27.21 -4.01 1.59
C SER A 45 25.90 -3.87 2.38
N TYR A 46 25.30 -5.00 2.74
CA TYR A 46 24.08 -5.06 3.53
C TYR A 46 24.36 -4.80 5.01
N ALA A 47 25.02 -3.68 5.33
CA ALA A 47 24.82 -3.08 6.64
C ALA A 47 23.33 -2.83 6.77
N ALA A 48 22.71 -3.29 7.87
CA ALA A 48 21.28 -3.19 8.11
C ALA A 48 20.82 -1.75 7.85
N LYS A 49 20.23 -1.50 6.68
CA LYS A 49 19.73 -0.17 6.34
C LYS A 49 18.59 0.10 7.29
N ASP A 50 18.80 1.07 8.17
CA ASP A 50 17.78 1.45 9.14
C ASP A 50 16.70 2.26 8.42
N TYR A 51 15.66 1.57 7.97
CA TYR A 51 14.53 2.20 7.32
C TYR A 51 13.58 2.78 8.37
N PRO A 52 13.09 4.03 8.16
CA PRO A 52 12.16 4.65 9.09
C PRO A 52 10.84 3.88 9.12
N LYS A 53 10.27 3.76 10.31
CA LYS A 53 8.96 3.13 10.50
C LYS A 53 7.86 3.98 9.86
N LEU A 54 6.86 3.30 9.31
CA LEU A 54 5.61 3.91 8.86
C LEU A 54 4.60 3.89 10.01
N PRO A 55 4.00 5.04 10.37
CA PRO A 55 2.98 5.09 11.41
C PRO A 55 1.71 4.38 10.93
N ASN A 56 1.11 3.55 11.79
CA ASN A 56 -0.20 2.97 11.54
C ASN A 56 -1.28 4.00 11.90
N THR A 57 -1.85 4.67 10.89
CA THR A 57 -2.87 5.72 11.11
C THR A 57 -4.21 5.21 11.64
N LYS A 58 -4.40 3.87 11.70
CA LYS A 58 -5.63 3.21 12.16
C LYS A 58 -5.37 2.13 13.19
N GLU A 59 -4.34 2.31 14.02
CA GLU A 59 -3.95 1.32 15.04
C GLU A 59 -5.10 0.92 15.97
N ARG A 60 -5.99 1.86 16.32
CA ARG A 60 -7.18 1.60 17.15
C ARG A 60 -8.14 0.56 16.56
N ASP A 61 -8.13 0.37 15.24
CA ASP A 61 -9.04 -0.54 14.53
C ASP A 61 -8.47 -1.96 14.42
N LEU A 62 -7.23 -2.21 14.88
CA LEU A 62 -6.49 -3.45 14.67
C LEU A 62 -7.25 -4.69 15.17
N ASP A 63 -7.89 -4.64 16.33
CA ASP A 63 -8.63 -5.77 16.89
C ASP A 63 -9.78 -6.21 15.97
N ALA A 64 -10.56 -5.26 15.48
CA ALA A 64 -11.64 -5.52 14.52
C ALA A 64 -11.10 -6.08 13.19
N GLU A 65 -9.93 -5.60 12.75
CA GLU A 65 -9.28 -6.09 11.52
C GLU A 65 -8.73 -7.50 11.68
N LEU A 66 -8.18 -7.84 12.85
CA LEU A 66 -7.75 -9.20 13.17
C LEU A 66 -8.94 -10.16 13.24
N HIS A 67 -10.07 -9.71 13.79
CA HIS A 67 -11.30 -10.47 13.75
C HIS A 67 -11.68 -10.80 12.30
N LEU A 68 -11.81 -9.80 11.42
CA LEU A 68 -12.13 -10.01 9.99
C LEU A 68 -11.12 -10.92 9.29
N ALA A 69 -9.83 -10.76 9.58
CA ALA A 69 -8.78 -11.58 9.01
C ALA A 69 -8.85 -13.05 9.46
N GLY A 70 -9.25 -13.29 10.72
CA GLY A 70 -9.54 -14.63 11.24
C GLY A 70 -10.65 -15.34 10.45
N TRP A 71 -11.72 -14.63 10.09
CA TRP A 71 -12.77 -15.17 9.23
C TRP A 71 -12.27 -15.46 7.81
N ALA A 72 -11.52 -14.54 7.21
CA ALA A 72 -11.02 -14.68 5.85
C ALA A 72 -10.00 -15.84 5.68
N THR A 73 -9.22 -16.10 6.73
CA THR A 73 -8.19 -17.16 6.76
C THR A 73 -8.70 -18.51 7.28
N ASN A 74 -9.98 -18.59 7.70
CA ASN A 74 -10.58 -19.82 8.21
C ASN A 74 -10.41 -21.00 7.22
N PRO A 75 -9.83 -22.14 7.64
CA PRO A 75 -9.59 -23.28 6.74
C PRO A 75 -10.83 -23.85 6.03
N ARG A 76 -12.03 -23.67 6.59
CA ARG A 76 -13.28 -24.20 6.03
C ARG A 76 -13.87 -23.32 4.92
N THR A 77 -13.60 -22.02 4.97
CA THR A 77 -14.20 -20.99 4.09
C THR A 77 -13.14 -20.02 3.58
N ARG A 78 -11.95 -20.53 3.31
CA ARG A 78 -10.74 -19.73 3.08
C ARG A 78 -10.91 -18.85 1.84
N THR A 79 -11.01 -17.54 2.07
CA THR A 79 -11.06 -16.51 1.02
C THR A 79 -9.78 -15.70 0.95
N ALA A 80 -8.88 -15.90 1.91
CA ALA A 80 -7.54 -15.34 1.88
C ALA A 80 -6.52 -16.24 2.58
N THR A 81 -5.25 -16.06 2.23
CA THR A 81 -4.09 -16.71 2.84
C THR A 81 -3.08 -15.67 3.28
N VAL A 82 -2.40 -15.91 4.38
CA VAL A 82 -1.25 -15.11 4.82
C VAL A 82 0.00 -16.00 4.79
N THR A 83 1.10 -15.47 4.28
CA THR A 83 2.35 -16.20 4.09
C THR A 83 3.52 -15.35 4.54
N ASN A 84 4.35 -15.90 5.43
CA ASN A 84 5.68 -15.39 5.71
C ASN A 84 6.60 -15.77 4.55
N VAL A 85 7.04 -14.79 3.78
CA VAL A 85 7.83 -15.01 2.55
C VAL A 85 9.27 -15.23 2.96
N LYS A 86 9.84 -16.42 2.79
CA LYS A 86 11.24 -16.75 3.12
C LYS A 86 12.08 -17.08 1.89
N LYS A 87 11.43 -17.51 0.81
CA LYS A 87 12.05 -17.94 -0.45
C LYS A 87 11.18 -17.54 -1.65
N PRO A 88 11.73 -17.49 -2.87
CA PRO A 88 10.99 -17.10 -4.08
C PRO A 88 9.67 -17.85 -4.28
N GLU A 89 9.62 -19.13 -3.93
CA GLU A 89 8.47 -19.99 -4.16
C GLU A 89 7.25 -19.58 -3.33
N ASP A 90 7.46 -18.91 -2.20
CA ASP A 90 6.37 -18.44 -1.33
C ASP A 90 5.56 -17.33 -2.03
N LEU A 91 6.15 -16.63 -3.02
CA LEU A 91 5.45 -15.63 -3.84
C LEU A 91 4.54 -16.25 -4.90
N ASN A 92 4.64 -17.55 -5.19
CA ASN A 92 3.82 -18.19 -6.22
C ASN A 92 2.31 -18.03 -5.97
N ILE A 93 1.91 -17.85 -4.71
CA ILE A 93 0.51 -17.56 -4.36
C ILE A 93 0.00 -16.24 -4.96
N ALA A 94 0.89 -15.28 -5.22
CA ALA A 94 0.56 -14.02 -5.89
C ALA A 94 0.38 -14.17 -7.41
N LYS A 95 0.57 -15.37 -7.96
CA LYS A 95 0.20 -15.73 -9.34
C LYS A 95 -1.24 -16.25 -9.43
N THR A 96 -1.91 -16.50 -8.32
CA THR A 96 -3.27 -17.05 -8.34
C THR A 96 -4.22 -16.09 -9.08
N PRO A 97 -4.94 -16.54 -10.13
CA PRO A 97 -5.91 -15.71 -10.83
C PRO A 97 -7.01 -15.21 -9.89
N ASN A 98 -7.64 -14.09 -10.24
CA ASN A 98 -8.74 -13.49 -9.48
C ASN A 98 -8.40 -13.19 -7.99
N THR A 99 -7.15 -12.87 -7.69
CA THR A 99 -6.72 -12.48 -6.34
C THR A 99 -6.02 -11.13 -6.36
N ILE A 100 -5.93 -10.50 -5.19
CA ILE A 100 -5.08 -9.35 -4.91
C ILE A 100 -4.12 -9.74 -3.79
N THR A 101 -2.87 -9.30 -3.90
CA THR A 101 -1.87 -9.57 -2.87
C THR A 101 -1.46 -8.28 -2.19
N LYS A 102 -1.64 -8.19 -0.87
CA LYS A 102 -1.04 -7.15 -0.03
C LYS A 102 0.30 -7.66 0.48
N PHE A 103 1.26 -6.77 0.67
CA PHE A 103 2.51 -7.09 1.33
C PHE A 103 2.83 -6.10 2.45
N VAL A 104 3.61 -6.56 3.41
CA VAL A 104 4.28 -5.73 4.41
C VAL A 104 5.72 -6.20 4.59
N VAL A 105 6.60 -5.26 4.93
CA VAL A 105 7.97 -5.52 5.39
C VAL A 105 8.17 -4.83 6.72
N THR A 106 8.66 -5.59 7.69
CA THR A 106 8.97 -5.13 9.03
C THR A 106 10.40 -4.63 9.13
N ARG A 107 10.70 -3.80 10.14
CA ARG A 107 12.03 -3.19 10.35
C ARG A 107 13.12 -4.22 10.64
N ASP A 108 12.75 -5.34 11.27
CA ASP A 108 13.63 -6.50 11.48
C ASP A 108 13.85 -7.33 10.18
N GLY A 109 13.31 -6.86 9.05
CA GLY A 109 13.59 -7.40 7.73
C GLY A 109 12.83 -8.68 7.43
N GLN A 110 11.62 -8.85 7.97
CA GLN A 110 10.72 -9.94 7.61
C GLN A 110 9.65 -9.43 6.63
N MET A 111 9.20 -10.28 5.72
CA MET A 111 8.15 -9.95 4.75
C MET A 111 6.98 -10.92 4.90
N ALA A 112 5.77 -10.38 4.95
CA ALA A 112 4.55 -11.16 4.85
C ALA A 112 3.68 -10.66 3.70
N ILE A 113 2.97 -11.60 3.07
CA ILE A 113 1.97 -11.32 2.07
C ILE A 113 0.61 -11.87 2.48
N ALA A 114 -0.45 -11.16 2.13
CA ALA A 114 -1.81 -11.67 2.21
C ALA A 114 -2.40 -11.74 0.80
N ASN A 115 -2.74 -12.94 0.35
CA ASN A 115 -3.42 -13.14 -0.92
C ASN A 115 -4.91 -13.29 -0.70
N ILE A 116 -5.72 -12.44 -1.33
CA ILE A 116 -7.15 -12.28 -1.03
C ILE A 116 -7.94 -12.51 -2.32
N SER A 117 -8.95 -13.36 -2.28
CA SER A 117 -9.89 -13.51 -3.41
C SER A 117 -10.57 -12.18 -3.74
N LYS A 118 -10.71 -11.86 -5.02
CA LYS A 118 -11.49 -10.70 -5.49
C LYS A 118 -13.00 -10.88 -5.29
N ASP A 119 -13.45 -12.06 -4.88
CA ASP A 119 -14.85 -12.34 -4.54
C ASP A 119 -15.23 -11.78 -3.15
N VAL A 120 -14.25 -11.36 -2.35
CA VAL A 120 -14.46 -10.70 -1.06
C VAL A 120 -13.86 -9.31 -1.05
N ALA A 121 -14.33 -8.47 -0.13
CA ALA A 121 -13.82 -7.12 0.00
C ALA A 121 -12.32 -7.13 0.39
N PRO A 122 -11.45 -6.34 -0.26
CA PRO A 122 -10.04 -6.26 0.06
C PRO A 122 -9.73 -5.88 1.52
N LYS A 123 -10.69 -5.26 2.21
CA LYS A 123 -10.59 -4.88 3.62
C LYS A 123 -10.69 -6.06 4.59
N MET A 124 -11.05 -7.26 4.12
CA MET A 124 -11.14 -8.48 4.94
C MET A 124 -9.80 -8.87 5.57
N ILE A 125 -8.68 -8.48 4.96
CA ILE A 125 -7.34 -8.53 5.59
C ILE A 125 -6.66 -7.19 5.37
N SER A 126 -6.35 -6.47 6.44
CA SER A 126 -5.61 -5.20 6.39
C SER A 126 -4.09 -5.42 6.34
N HIS A 127 -3.31 -4.38 6.02
CA HIS A 127 -1.85 -4.47 6.10
C HIS A 127 -1.34 -4.75 7.52
N PRO A 128 -1.86 -4.09 8.59
CA PRO A 128 -1.57 -4.49 9.96
C PRO A 128 -1.88 -5.96 10.26
N ALA A 129 -3.07 -6.46 9.88
CA ALA A 129 -3.44 -7.84 10.12
C ALA A 129 -2.51 -8.83 9.37
N THR A 130 -2.04 -8.49 8.16
CA THR A 130 -1.02 -9.27 7.45
C THR A 130 0.27 -9.39 8.26
N ALA A 131 0.70 -8.32 8.92
CA ALA A 131 1.92 -8.32 9.74
C ALA A 131 1.74 -9.20 10.99
N GLU A 132 0.62 -9.02 11.70
CA GLU A 132 0.30 -9.80 12.91
C GLU A 132 0.22 -11.30 12.62
N LEU A 133 -0.50 -11.69 11.55
CA LEU A 133 -0.73 -13.09 11.21
C LEU A 133 0.46 -13.75 10.50
N GLY A 134 1.21 -12.98 9.69
CA GLY A 134 2.28 -13.51 8.86
C GLY A 134 3.66 -13.45 9.51
N VAL A 135 3.89 -12.45 10.36
CA VAL A 135 5.19 -12.21 11.00
C VAL A 135 5.10 -12.56 12.49
N GLY A 136 4.13 -11.97 13.19
CA GLY A 136 3.86 -12.26 14.60
C GLY A 136 3.24 -11.09 15.35
N ALA A 137 2.85 -11.34 16.59
CA ALA A 137 2.17 -10.38 17.45
C ALA A 137 2.97 -9.07 17.63
N GLY A 138 2.31 -7.93 17.47
CA GLY A 138 2.87 -6.58 17.61
C GLY A 138 3.65 -6.06 16.40
N GLN A 139 3.78 -6.85 15.33
CA GLN A 139 4.57 -6.46 14.15
C GLN A 139 3.89 -5.39 13.30
N SER A 140 2.59 -5.15 13.47
CA SER A 140 1.90 -4.01 12.86
C SER A 140 2.52 -2.65 13.23
N ASN A 141 3.20 -2.55 14.38
CA ASN A 141 3.90 -1.34 14.83
C ASN A 141 5.39 -1.29 14.42
N ASN A 142 5.81 -2.21 13.54
CA ASN A 142 7.18 -2.36 13.10
C ASN A 142 7.34 -2.29 11.57
N ILE A 143 6.36 -1.74 10.86
CA ILE A 143 6.36 -1.70 9.40
C ILE A 143 7.27 -0.60 8.84
N VAL A 144 8.06 -0.94 7.81
CA VAL A 144 8.89 0.00 7.04
C VAL A 144 8.50 0.08 5.56
N SER A 145 7.70 -0.89 5.10
CA SER A 145 7.15 -0.93 3.74
C SER A 145 5.81 -1.65 3.75
N ALA A 146 4.81 -1.12 3.04
CA ALA A 146 3.52 -1.76 2.89
C ALA A 146 2.92 -1.42 1.54
N GLY A 147 2.13 -2.32 0.98
CA GLY A 147 1.59 -2.07 -0.34
C GLY A 147 0.88 -3.25 -0.98
N TYR A 148 0.76 -3.21 -2.30
CA TYR A 148 0.27 -4.33 -3.10
C TYR A 148 1.39 -4.94 -3.91
N LEU A 149 1.32 -6.25 -4.08
CA LEU A 149 2.25 -7.04 -4.87
C LEU A 149 1.46 -7.74 -5.98
N LYS A 150 2.06 -7.82 -7.16
CA LYS A 150 1.58 -8.71 -8.24
C LYS A 150 2.74 -9.43 -8.86
N GLN A 151 2.57 -10.73 -9.10
CA GLN A 151 3.51 -11.50 -9.89
C GLN A 151 2.90 -11.82 -11.25
N THR A 152 3.61 -11.52 -12.32
CA THR A 152 3.20 -11.95 -13.66
C THR A 152 3.37 -13.46 -13.80
N MET A 153 2.72 -14.06 -14.80
CA MET A 153 2.94 -15.49 -15.13
C MET A 153 4.40 -15.79 -15.45
N THR A 154 5.13 -14.82 -16.01
CA THR A 154 6.57 -14.88 -16.29
C THR A 154 7.45 -14.67 -15.06
N GLY A 155 6.86 -14.54 -13.87
CA GLY A 155 7.58 -14.45 -12.60
C GLY A 155 8.06 -13.05 -12.22
N ARG A 156 7.74 -12.00 -13.00
CA ARG A 156 8.12 -10.62 -12.69
C ARG A 156 7.27 -10.08 -11.54
N THR A 157 7.92 -9.51 -10.53
CA THR A 157 7.25 -8.95 -9.36
C THR A 157 7.09 -7.43 -9.51
N HIS A 158 5.87 -6.96 -9.29
CA HIS A 158 5.50 -5.54 -9.30
C HIS A 158 5.00 -5.13 -7.93
N LEU A 159 5.51 -4.01 -7.43
CA LEU A 159 5.14 -3.43 -6.14
C LEU A 159 4.41 -2.11 -6.33
N SER A 160 3.38 -1.87 -5.53
CA SER A 160 2.67 -0.60 -5.43
C SER A 160 2.71 -0.11 -3.99
N ASN A 161 2.88 1.20 -3.78
CA ASN A 161 2.90 1.85 -2.46
C ASN A 161 1.50 2.17 -1.92
N THR A 162 0.46 1.45 -2.33
CA THR A 162 -0.90 1.71 -1.86
C THR A 162 -1.18 1.00 -0.54
N SER A 163 -1.31 1.77 0.54
CA SER A 163 -1.83 1.29 1.83
C SER A 163 -2.62 2.39 2.53
N GLY A 164 -3.86 2.11 2.89
CA GLY A 164 -4.72 3.05 3.64
C GLY A 164 -4.37 3.17 5.13
N HIS A 165 -3.44 2.35 5.63
CA HIS A 165 -2.98 2.35 7.02
C HIS A 165 -1.68 3.10 7.19
N TYR A 166 -0.70 2.79 6.33
CA TYR A 166 0.67 3.25 6.46
C TYR A 166 1.03 4.40 5.51
N LEU A 167 0.16 4.70 4.54
CA LEU A 167 0.33 5.80 3.55
C LEU A 167 1.76 5.92 2.97
N PRO A 168 2.38 4.83 2.46
CA PRO A 168 3.78 4.86 2.06
C PRO A 168 4.01 5.71 0.81
N THR A 169 5.17 6.35 0.74
CA THR A 169 5.67 6.98 -0.47
C THR A 169 6.37 5.96 -1.39
N LYS A 170 6.80 6.41 -2.58
CA LYS A 170 7.56 5.58 -3.52
C LYS A 170 8.90 5.11 -2.94
N GLU A 171 9.52 5.94 -2.11
CA GLU A 171 10.79 5.67 -1.43
C GLU A 171 10.63 4.53 -0.44
N ASN A 172 9.48 4.46 0.25
CA ASN A 172 9.15 3.37 1.17
C ASN A 172 8.96 2.01 0.50
N MET A 173 9.03 1.89 -0.84
CA MET A 173 9.11 0.60 -1.53
C MET A 173 10.52 -0.01 -1.54
N ARG A 174 11.54 0.78 -1.21
CA ARG A 174 12.93 0.31 -1.20
C ARG A 174 13.17 -0.88 -0.26
N PRO A 175 12.64 -0.93 0.98
CA PRO A 175 12.82 -2.09 1.85
C PRO A 175 12.26 -3.39 1.25
N ALA A 176 11.10 -3.31 0.58
CA ALA A 176 10.52 -4.47 -0.11
C ALA A 176 11.34 -4.90 -1.33
N GLN A 177 11.90 -3.96 -2.09
CA GLN A 177 12.81 -4.31 -3.18
C GLN A 177 14.08 -4.98 -2.67
N ASP A 178 14.72 -4.42 -1.64
CA ASP A 178 15.93 -4.98 -1.03
C ASP A 178 15.64 -6.38 -0.44
N TYR A 179 14.48 -6.58 0.19
CA TYR A 179 14.06 -7.90 0.68
C TYR A 179 13.91 -8.93 -0.45
N LEU A 180 13.21 -8.56 -1.52
CA LEU A 180 12.99 -9.42 -2.67
C LEU A 180 14.32 -9.75 -3.38
N GLU A 181 15.21 -8.77 -3.53
CA GLU A 181 16.54 -8.97 -4.11
C GLU A 181 17.37 -9.95 -3.27
N LYS A 182 17.34 -9.83 -1.94
CA LYS A 182 18.02 -10.75 -1.01
C LYS A 182 17.59 -12.20 -1.20
N ILE A 183 16.31 -12.46 -1.50
CA ILE A 183 15.81 -13.81 -1.77
C ILE A 183 15.92 -14.21 -3.25
N GLY A 184 16.55 -13.41 -4.11
CA GLY A 184 16.76 -13.72 -5.52
C GLY A 184 15.61 -13.33 -6.46
N VAL A 185 14.71 -12.44 -6.02
CA VAL A 185 13.54 -11.99 -6.77
C VAL A 185 13.73 -10.57 -7.28
N LYS A 186 13.71 -10.41 -8.61
CA LYS A 186 13.72 -9.08 -9.24
C LYS A 186 12.33 -8.43 -9.10
N SER A 187 12.32 -7.15 -8.73
CA SER A 187 11.08 -6.39 -8.56
C SER A 187 11.14 -5.00 -9.20
N THR A 188 9.99 -4.48 -9.59
CA THR A 188 9.83 -3.12 -10.12
C THR A 188 8.77 -2.37 -9.35
N LYS A 189 8.94 -1.05 -9.20
CA LYS A 189 7.91 -0.17 -8.64
C LYS A 189 6.89 0.17 -9.74
N SER A 190 5.61 0.00 -9.45
CA SER A 190 4.50 0.36 -10.31
C SER A 190 3.83 1.65 -9.81
N GLN A 191 3.33 2.47 -10.74
CA GLN A 191 2.45 3.59 -10.42
C GLN A 191 0.98 3.17 -10.25
N LEU A 192 0.63 1.94 -10.66
CA LEU A 192 -0.73 1.42 -10.55
C LEU A 192 -1.03 1.08 -9.09
N GLY A 193 -2.13 1.64 -8.55
CA GLY A 193 -2.47 1.54 -7.13
C GLY A 193 -2.75 0.13 -6.63
N VAL A 194 -3.72 -0.56 -7.23
CA VAL A 194 -4.11 -1.94 -6.88
C VAL A 194 -4.18 -2.77 -8.16
N PHE A 195 -3.79 -4.04 -8.10
CA PHE A 195 -3.62 -4.90 -9.27
C PHE A 195 -4.72 -5.95 -9.52
#